data_AF-A0A1S3CSM6-F1
#
_entry.id   AF-A0A1S3CSM6-F1
#
_cell.length_a   1.000
_cell.length_b   1.000
_cell.length_c   1.000
_cell.angle_alpha   90.00
_cell.angle_beta   90.00
_cell.angle_gamma   90.00
#
_symmetry.space_group_name_H-M   'P 1'
#
loop_
_entity.id
_entity.type
_entity.pdbx_description
1 polymer ?
#
loop_
_entity_poly.entity_id
_entity_poly.type
_entity_poly.pdbx_seq_one_letter_code
_entity_poly.pdbx_strand_id
1 'polypeptide(L)'
;GKWLYLSLNFLFGFQIHTLICCISQVLLDMGPPISKELQLISFHTVSKGYWGECGQRGGYFEMTNIPPRTVDEIYKVASISLSPNVPAQIFMGLMVNPPKPGDISYDQFIRESKGILESLRRRARIMTDGFNSCRNVICNFTEGAMYSFPQIRLPPKAIEAAKKLGKVPDVFYCLKLLEATGISTVPGSGFGQKEGVFHLRTTILPAEEDMPEIMASFKKFNDSFMEEYEDHRGYSRM
;
A
#
# COMPACT_ATOMS: atom_id res chain seq x y z
N GLY A 1 14.90 29.64 10.13
CA GLY A 1 13.50 29.49 9.67
C GLY A 1 13.22 28.01 9.48
N LYS A 2 12.01 27.53 9.82
CA LYS A 2 11.61 26.16 9.51
C LYS A 2 11.45 26.04 7.99
N TRP A 3 12.40 25.41 7.32
CA TRP A 3 12.29 25.06 5.91
C TRP A 3 11.34 23.86 5.83
N LEU A 4 10.13 24.08 5.33
CA LEU A 4 9.21 22.99 5.01
C LEU A 4 9.47 22.58 3.57
N TYR A 5 9.85 21.33 3.37
CA TYR A 5 10.08 20.71 2.07
C TYR A 5 9.04 19.62 1.84
N LEU A 6 8.41 19.59 0.66
CA LEU A 6 7.41 18.58 0.34
C LEU A 6 8.04 17.47 -0.52
N SER A 7 8.19 16.28 0.08
CA SER A 7 8.61 15.05 -0.60
C SER A 7 7.38 14.15 -0.76
N LEU A 8 7.01 13.84 -2.00
CA LEU A 8 5.78 13.10 -2.30
C LEU A 8 6.04 11.84 -3.11
N ASN A 9 5.66 10.72 -2.51
CA ASN A 9 5.80 9.39 -3.10
C ASN A 9 4.56 9.02 -3.93
N PHE A 10 4.54 9.34 -5.23
CA PHE A 10 3.55 8.83 -6.19
C PHE A 10 3.88 7.40 -6.66
N LEU A 11 4.40 6.56 -5.77
CA LEU A 11 4.74 5.18 -6.09
C LEU A 11 3.50 4.36 -6.47
N PHE A 12 2.31 4.81 -6.11
CA PHE A 12 1.03 4.24 -6.53
C PHE A 12 0.27 5.23 -7.43
N GLY A 13 0.94 5.72 -8.48
CA GLY A 13 0.35 6.54 -9.55
C GLY A 13 -0.79 5.89 -10.35
N PHE A 14 -1.29 4.74 -9.89
CA PHE A 14 -2.45 4.03 -10.41
C PHE A 14 -3.34 3.65 -9.22
N GLN A 15 -4.52 4.26 -9.17
CA GLN A 15 -5.49 4.08 -8.10
C GLN A 15 -6.67 3.26 -8.63
N ILE A 16 -7.23 2.43 -7.74
CA ILE A 16 -8.28 1.46 -8.06
C ILE A 16 -9.65 2.13 -8.20
N HIS A 17 -9.81 3.32 -7.59
CA HIS A 17 -11.09 4.02 -7.54
C HIS A 17 -11.07 5.51 -7.87
N THR A 18 -10.02 6.24 -7.51
CA THR A 18 -10.03 7.73 -7.49
C THR A 18 -9.14 8.31 -8.59
N LEU A 19 -9.54 9.47 -9.13
CA LEU A 19 -8.69 10.29 -9.98
C LEU A 19 -7.42 10.69 -9.21
N ILE A 20 -6.26 10.37 -9.76
CA ILE A 20 -4.99 10.84 -9.22
C ILE A 20 -4.77 12.24 -9.76
N CYS A 21 -4.70 13.22 -8.86
CA CYS A 21 -4.22 14.54 -9.20
C CYS A 21 -2.70 14.57 -9.04
N CYS A 22 -1.97 14.88 -10.11
CA CYS A 22 -0.54 15.12 -10.01
C CYS A 22 -0.30 16.36 -9.14
N ILE A 23 0.47 16.24 -8.05
CA ILE A 23 0.71 17.37 -7.15
C ILE A 23 1.45 18.52 -7.86
N SER A 24 2.27 18.22 -8.87
CA SER A 24 2.92 19.25 -9.69
C SER A 24 1.87 20.09 -10.43
N GLN A 25 0.78 19.47 -10.90
CA GLN A 25 -0.34 20.20 -11.50
C GLN A 25 -1.07 21.05 -10.45
N VAL A 26 -1.40 20.47 -9.29
CA VAL A 26 -2.04 21.22 -8.18
C VAL A 26 -1.21 22.43 -7.78
N LEU A 27 0.11 22.24 -7.63
CA LEU A 27 1.03 23.31 -7.27
C LEU A 27 0.98 24.47 -8.27
N LEU A 28 0.94 24.16 -9.56
CA LEU A 28 0.82 25.18 -10.62
C LEU A 28 -0.55 25.86 -10.58
N ASP A 29 -1.63 25.09 -10.40
CA ASP A 29 -3.01 25.59 -10.35
C ASP A 29 -3.26 26.51 -9.15
N MET A 30 -2.53 26.33 -8.04
CA MET A 30 -2.60 27.21 -6.86
C MET A 30 -2.10 28.65 -7.11
N GLY A 31 -1.37 28.88 -8.20
CA GLY A 31 -0.89 30.22 -8.58
C GLY A 31 0.17 30.81 -7.63
N PRO A 32 0.68 32.03 -7.90
CA PRO A 32 1.67 32.69 -7.05
C PRO A 32 1.08 33.17 -5.71
N PRO A 33 1.87 33.21 -4.61
CA PRO A 33 3.30 32.90 -4.54
C PRO A 33 3.63 31.41 -4.43
N ILE A 34 2.65 30.57 -4.07
CA ILE A 34 2.85 29.15 -3.71
C ILE A 34 3.50 28.35 -4.86
N SER A 35 2.97 28.47 -6.08
CA SER A 35 3.51 27.81 -7.29
C SER A 35 4.98 28.11 -7.58
N LYS A 36 5.51 29.26 -7.11
CA LYS A 36 6.89 29.70 -7.36
C LYS A 36 7.84 29.44 -6.20
N GLU A 37 7.32 29.41 -4.97
CA GLU A 37 8.15 29.33 -3.76
C GLU A 37 8.19 27.92 -3.17
N LEU A 38 7.11 27.14 -3.31
CA LEU A 38 7.06 25.81 -2.73
C LEU A 38 8.02 24.87 -3.47
N GLN A 39 8.96 24.32 -2.71
CA GLN A 39 9.91 23.33 -3.18
C GLN A 39 9.27 21.94 -3.12
N LEU A 40 9.29 21.23 -4.25
CA LEU A 40 8.60 19.95 -4.42
C LEU A 40 9.53 18.94 -5.12
N ILE A 41 9.59 17.72 -4.60
CA ILE A 41 10.09 16.55 -5.32
C ILE A 41 8.96 15.52 -5.43
N SER A 42 8.68 15.10 -6.66
CA SER A 42 7.67 14.09 -7.00
C SER A 42 8.36 12.80 -7.47
N PHE A 43 8.08 11.66 -6.85
CA PHE A 43 8.68 10.36 -7.20
C PHE A 43 7.71 9.46 -7.99
N HIS A 44 8.24 8.72 -8.98
CA HIS A 44 7.48 7.73 -9.76
C HIS A 44 8.32 6.47 -10.01
N THR A 45 7.67 5.32 -10.19
CA THR A 45 8.34 4.00 -10.37
C THR A 45 7.56 3.09 -11.31
N VAL A 46 8.28 2.22 -12.02
CA VAL A 46 7.69 1.10 -12.80
C VAL A 46 7.24 -0.07 -11.94
N SER A 47 7.60 -0.08 -10.64
CA SER A 47 7.45 -1.25 -9.77
C SER A 47 6.01 -1.56 -9.34
N LYS A 48 5.04 -0.72 -9.69
CA LYS A 48 3.69 -0.68 -9.11
C LYS A 48 2.64 -0.41 -10.18
N GLY A 49 1.36 -0.50 -9.82
CA GLY A 49 0.26 -0.39 -10.77
C GLY A 49 0.16 -1.62 -11.68
N TYR A 50 -0.48 -1.47 -12.83
CA TYR A 50 -0.64 -2.57 -13.80
C TYR A 50 0.65 -2.93 -14.55
N TRP A 51 1.70 -2.10 -14.47
CA TRP A 51 3.04 -2.43 -14.99
C TRP A 51 3.71 -3.49 -14.10
N GLY A 52 3.79 -3.24 -12.79
CA GLY A 52 4.22 -4.26 -11.83
C GLY A 52 5.68 -4.74 -11.96
N GLU A 53 6.55 -3.97 -12.63
CA GLU A 53 7.91 -4.35 -13.03
C GLU A 53 8.94 -4.18 -11.89
N CYS A 54 8.64 -4.73 -10.71
CA CYS A 54 9.40 -4.49 -9.48
C CYS A 54 10.87 -4.96 -9.54
N GLY A 55 11.15 -6.00 -10.31
CA GLY A 55 12.50 -6.52 -10.54
C GLY A 55 13.38 -5.61 -11.39
N GLN A 56 12.79 -4.72 -12.20
CA GLN A 56 13.53 -3.84 -13.08
C GLN A 56 14.19 -2.68 -12.32
N ARG A 57 13.69 -2.35 -11.12
CA ARG A 57 14.24 -1.29 -10.25
C ARG A 57 14.27 0.08 -10.93
N GLY A 58 13.25 0.40 -11.73
CA GLY A 58 13.12 1.70 -12.39
C GLY A 58 12.30 2.73 -11.62
N GLY A 59 12.74 3.98 -11.69
CA GLY A 59 12.03 5.13 -11.14
C GLY A 59 12.72 6.43 -11.52
N TYR A 60 12.00 7.53 -11.35
CA TYR A 60 12.54 8.88 -11.46
C TYR A 60 11.95 9.76 -10.37
N PHE A 61 12.54 10.93 -10.21
CA PHE A 61 11.93 12.00 -9.46
C PHE A 61 12.03 13.32 -10.24
N GLU A 62 11.01 14.14 -10.13
CA GLU A 62 10.94 15.50 -10.70
C GLU A 62 11.22 16.50 -9.58
N MET A 63 12.00 17.54 -9.87
CA MET A 63 12.36 18.62 -8.95
C MET A 63 11.72 19.94 -9.42
N THR A 64 10.89 20.55 -8.58
CA THR A 64 10.24 21.84 -8.85
C THR A 64 10.64 22.87 -7.79
N ASN A 65 11.06 24.06 -8.24
CA ASN A 65 11.52 25.18 -7.41
C ASN A 65 12.71 24.87 -6.47
N ILE A 66 13.52 23.85 -6.79
CA ILE A 66 14.69 23.49 -6.00
C ILE A 66 15.85 24.46 -6.29
N PRO A 67 16.52 25.04 -5.27
CA PRO A 67 17.66 25.89 -5.49
C PRO A 67 18.78 25.16 -6.26
N PRO A 68 19.43 25.80 -7.26
CA PRO A 68 20.46 25.14 -8.07
C PRO A 68 21.59 24.49 -7.26
N ARG A 69 22.04 25.15 -6.19
CA ARG A 69 23.06 24.58 -5.29
C ARG A 69 22.62 23.26 -4.65
N THR A 70 21.34 23.12 -4.34
CA THR A 70 20.78 21.87 -3.80
C THR A 70 20.71 20.80 -4.87
N VAL A 71 20.37 21.17 -6.11
CA VAL A 71 20.39 20.26 -7.27
C VAL A 71 21.81 19.73 -7.51
N ASP A 72 22.83 20.58 -7.42
CA ASP A 72 24.24 20.18 -7.58
C ASP A 72 24.67 19.16 -6.52
N GLU A 73 24.29 19.36 -5.26
CA GLU A 73 24.57 18.39 -4.19
C GLU A 73 23.82 17.05 -4.39
N ILE A 74 22.57 17.10 -4.87
CA ILE A 74 21.82 15.87 -5.23
C ILE A 74 22.52 15.15 -6.38
N TYR A 75 22.95 15.88 -7.41
CA TYR A 75 23.67 15.32 -8.55
C TYR A 75 25.00 14.68 -8.13
N LYS A 76 25.75 15.37 -7.26
CA LYS A 76 26.99 14.85 -6.66
C LYS A 76 26.73 13.52 -5.94
N VAL A 77 25.70 13.42 -5.10
CA VAL A 77 25.34 12.17 -4.44
C VAL A 77 24.94 11.09 -5.45
N ALA A 78 24.12 11.42 -6.45
CA ALA A 78 23.66 10.46 -7.47
C ALA A 78 24.82 9.89 -8.30
N SER A 79 25.81 10.73 -8.64
CA SER A 79 26.97 10.34 -9.46
C SER A 79 27.87 9.28 -8.80
N ILE A 80 27.82 9.11 -7.47
CA ILE A 80 28.54 8.05 -6.75
C ILE A 80 28.07 6.66 -7.24
N SER A 81 26.80 6.56 -7.65
CA SER A 81 26.21 5.32 -8.18
C SER A 81 26.34 5.16 -9.70
N LEU A 82 27.16 6.01 -10.36
CA LEU A 82 27.35 6.10 -11.81
C LEU A 82 26.06 6.46 -12.58
N SER A 83 25.15 5.51 -12.76
CA SER A 83 23.86 5.70 -13.43
C SER A 83 22.87 4.57 -13.08
N PRO A 84 21.55 4.78 -13.22
CA PRO A 84 20.58 3.71 -13.11
C PRO A 84 20.79 2.64 -14.18
N ASN A 85 20.39 1.39 -13.89
CA ASN A 85 20.52 0.31 -14.87
C ASN A 85 19.73 0.61 -16.16
N VAL A 86 20.29 0.23 -17.32
CA VAL A 86 19.70 0.55 -18.64
C VAL A 86 18.28 -0.04 -18.81
N PRO A 87 18.00 -1.30 -18.42
CA PRO A 87 16.63 -1.83 -18.49
C PRO A 87 15.62 -0.95 -17.75
N ALA A 88 15.88 -0.55 -16.51
CA ALA A 88 15.05 0.37 -15.74
C ALA A 88 14.73 1.65 -16.51
N GLN A 89 15.73 2.24 -17.18
CA GLN A 89 15.53 3.46 -17.97
C GLN A 89 14.61 3.22 -19.18
N ILE A 90 14.74 2.07 -19.85
CA ILE A 90 13.87 1.67 -20.96
C ILE A 90 12.43 1.47 -20.46
N PHE A 91 12.23 0.68 -19.40
CA PHE A 91 10.91 0.47 -18.80
C PHE A 91 10.28 1.78 -18.36
N MET A 92 11.08 2.69 -17.80
CA MET A 92 10.61 4.02 -17.45
C MET A 92 10.14 4.80 -18.68
N GLY A 93 10.91 4.78 -19.77
CA GLY A 93 10.53 5.41 -21.03
C GLY A 93 9.23 4.87 -21.61
N LEU A 94 9.04 3.54 -21.57
CA LEU A 94 7.81 2.89 -22.02
C LEU A 94 6.62 3.25 -21.13
N MET A 95 6.82 3.33 -19.82
CA MET A 95 5.76 3.67 -18.87
C MET A 95 5.25 5.10 -19.04
N VAL A 96 6.16 6.07 -19.26
CA VAL A 96 5.78 7.49 -19.43
C VAL A 96 5.35 7.85 -20.85
N ASN A 97 5.59 6.97 -21.82
CA ASN A 97 5.16 7.12 -23.20
C ASN A 97 4.46 5.84 -23.69
N PRO A 98 3.26 5.53 -23.17
CA PRO A 98 2.50 4.35 -23.60
C PRO A 98 2.01 4.49 -25.06
N PRO A 99 1.57 3.39 -25.68
CA PRO A 99 0.97 3.43 -27.02
C PRO A 99 -0.15 4.47 -27.12
N LYS A 100 -0.27 5.11 -28.29
CA LYS A 100 -1.24 6.17 -28.59
C LYS A 100 -2.30 5.69 -29.58
N PRO A 101 -3.48 6.34 -29.64
CA PRO A 101 -4.49 6.00 -30.64
C PRO A 101 -3.90 5.97 -32.06
N GLY A 102 -4.03 4.84 -32.75
CA GLY A 102 -3.44 4.60 -34.07
C GLY A 102 -2.20 3.68 -34.06
N ASP A 103 -1.56 3.47 -32.90
CA ASP A 103 -0.47 2.50 -32.77
C ASP A 103 -1.02 1.06 -32.81
N ILE A 104 -0.24 0.14 -33.39
CA ILE A 104 -0.63 -1.27 -33.61
C ILE A 104 -1.06 -1.97 -32.32
N SER A 105 -0.40 -1.67 -31.19
CA SER A 105 -0.68 -2.30 -29.89
C SER A 105 -1.62 -1.50 -28.99
N TYR A 106 -2.13 -0.34 -29.43
CA TYR A 106 -2.91 0.57 -28.59
C TYR A 106 -4.14 -0.12 -27.99
N ASP A 107 -4.97 -0.74 -28.83
CA ASP A 107 -6.22 -1.35 -28.38
C ASP A 107 -5.96 -2.53 -27.44
N GLN A 108 -4.88 -3.29 -27.67
CA GLN A 108 -4.48 -4.37 -26.78
C GLN A 108 -4.04 -3.83 -25.42
N PHE A 109 -3.13 -2.85 -25.42
CA PHE A 109 -2.63 -2.23 -24.20
C PHE A 109 -3.75 -1.65 -23.33
N ILE A 110 -4.70 -0.94 -23.95
CA ILE A 110 -5.84 -0.36 -23.22
C ILE A 110 -6.76 -1.45 -22.64
N ARG A 111 -7.03 -2.54 -23.39
CA ARG A 111 -7.86 -3.65 -22.87
C ARG A 111 -7.19 -4.34 -21.69
N GLU A 112 -5.91 -4.65 -21.79
CA GLU A 112 -5.16 -5.35 -20.74
C GLU A 112 -5.01 -4.50 -19.48
N SER A 113 -4.57 -3.24 -19.62
CA SER A 113 -4.40 -2.32 -18.49
C SER A 113 -5.72 -2.07 -17.75
N LYS A 114 -6.83 -1.86 -18.48
CA LYS A 114 -8.17 -1.73 -17.87
C LYS A 114 -8.59 -3.02 -17.17
N GLY A 115 -8.42 -4.17 -17.81
CA GLY A 115 -8.76 -5.47 -17.22
C GLY A 115 -8.04 -5.74 -15.90
N ILE A 116 -6.73 -5.42 -15.82
CA ILE A 116 -5.94 -5.55 -14.60
C ILE A 116 -6.49 -4.63 -13.49
N LEU A 117 -6.76 -3.36 -13.81
CA LEU A 117 -7.30 -2.39 -12.85
C LEU A 117 -8.69 -2.79 -12.33
N GLU A 118 -9.56 -3.28 -13.21
CA GLU A 118 -10.88 -3.78 -12.84
C GLU A 118 -10.79 -5.03 -11.95
N SER A 119 -9.88 -5.96 -12.24
CA SER A 119 -9.63 -7.11 -11.36
C SER A 119 -9.10 -6.69 -10.00
N LEU A 120 -8.15 -5.76 -9.93
CA LEU A 120 -7.68 -5.19 -8.65
C LEU A 120 -8.83 -4.56 -7.86
N ARG A 121 -9.78 -3.91 -8.54
CA ARG A 121 -10.99 -3.35 -7.92
C ARG A 121 -11.91 -4.41 -7.34
N ARG A 122 -12.16 -5.50 -8.06
CA ARG A 122 -12.97 -6.62 -7.56
C ARG A 122 -12.29 -7.29 -6.37
N ARG A 123 -10.99 -7.55 -6.46
CA ARG A 123 -10.17 -8.09 -5.38
C ARG A 123 -10.18 -7.21 -4.13
N ALA A 124 -10.05 -5.89 -4.29
CA ALA A 124 -10.15 -4.94 -3.18
C ALA A 124 -11.51 -5.01 -2.46
N ARG A 125 -12.61 -5.18 -3.21
CA ARG A 125 -13.96 -5.37 -2.64
C ARG A 125 -14.06 -6.68 -1.87
N ILE A 126 -13.68 -7.80 -2.50
CA ILE A 126 -13.73 -9.13 -1.87
C ILE A 126 -12.97 -9.14 -0.55
N MET A 127 -11.76 -8.58 -0.52
CA MET A 127 -10.94 -8.49 0.69
C MET A 127 -11.59 -7.59 1.76
N THR A 128 -12.08 -6.41 1.37
CA THR A 128 -12.73 -5.47 2.29
C THR A 128 -13.98 -6.07 2.92
N ASP A 129 -14.85 -6.66 2.09
CA ASP A 129 -16.11 -7.28 2.53
C ASP A 129 -15.83 -8.52 3.38
N GLY A 130 -14.86 -9.34 2.98
CA GLY A 130 -14.42 -10.49 3.74
C GLY A 130 -13.92 -10.12 5.14
N PHE A 131 -13.06 -9.09 5.26
CA PHE A 131 -12.59 -8.61 6.56
C PHE A 131 -13.73 -8.05 7.40
N ASN A 132 -14.61 -7.25 6.82
CA ASN A 132 -15.76 -6.68 7.54
C ASN A 132 -16.80 -7.73 7.95
N SER A 133 -16.76 -8.93 7.36
CA SER A 133 -17.58 -10.08 7.80
C SER A 133 -16.97 -10.86 8.99
N CYS A 134 -15.71 -10.59 9.35
CA CYS A 134 -15.03 -11.26 10.44
C CYS A 134 -15.32 -10.60 11.78
N ARG A 135 -15.43 -11.40 12.84
CA ARG A 135 -15.63 -10.90 14.20
C ARG A 135 -14.50 -9.96 14.62
N ASN A 136 -14.83 -8.81 15.20
CA ASN A 136 -13.86 -7.85 15.74
C ASN A 136 -12.86 -7.28 14.71
N VAL A 137 -13.18 -7.34 13.42
CA VAL A 137 -12.36 -6.76 12.35
C VAL A 137 -13.12 -5.64 11.67
N ILE A 138 -12.44 -4.52 11.40
CA ILE A 138 -12.98 -3.40 10.62
C ILE A 138 -11.95 -3.04 9.55
N CYS A 139 -12.37 -3.02 8.29
CA CYS A 139 -11.52 -2.68 7.17
C CYS A 139 -12.14 -1.54 6.37
N ASN A 140 -11.38 -0.47 6.19
CA ASN A 140 -11.71 0.57 5.21
C ASN A 140 -11.54 0.02 3.80
N PHE A 141 -12.34 0.55 2.86
CA PHE A 141 -12.19 0.18 1.46
C PHE A 141 -10.82 0.59 0.93
N THR A 142 -10.20 -0.31 0.17
CA THR A 142 -8.91 -0.05 -0.48
C THR A 142 -9.13 0.77 -1.74
N GLU A 143 -9.10 2.10 -1.60
CA GLU A 143 -9.32 3.03 -2.72
C GLU A 143 -8.18 3.01 -3.76
N GLY A 144 -6.98 2.60 -3.34
CA GLY A 144 -5.76 2.66 -4.14
C GLY A 144 -4.65 1.76 -3.66
N ALA A 145 -3.53 1.81 -4.37
CA ALA A 145 -2.38 0.94 -4.13
C ALA A 145 -2.76 -0.56 -4.22
N MET A 146 -2.13 -1.40 -3.40
CA MET A 146 -2.30 -2.86 -3.45
C MET A 146 -2.42 -3.48 -2.05
N TYR A 147 -2.79 -2.67 -1.05
CA TYR A 147 -2.78 -3.10 0.35
C TYR A 147 -4.09 -2.76 1.06
N SER A 148 -4.57 -3.71 1.84
CA SER A 148 -5.63 -3.48 2.83
C SER A 148 -5.01 -3.42 4.22
N PHE A 149 -5.58 -2.58 5.09
CA PHE A 149 -5.08 -2.33 6.45
C PHE A 149 -6.20 -2.49 7.49
N PRO A 150 -6.75 -3.71 7.66
CA PRO A 150 -7.80 -3.96 8.63
C PRO A 150 -7.33 -3.69 10.07
N GLN A 151 -8.20 -3.05 10.84
CA GLN A 151 -8.09 -2.94 12.29
C GLN A 151 -8.64 -4.22 12.93
N ILE A 152 -7.90 -4.77 13.89
CA ILE A 152 -8.29 -5.95 14.67
C ILE A 152 -8.45 -5.54 16.12
N ARG A 153 -9.66 -5.71 16.65
CA ARG A 153 -9.98 -5.42 18.05
C ARG A 153 -9.65 -6.66 18.90
N LEU A 154 -8.40 -6.75 19.32
CA LEU A 154 -7.89 -7.87 20.10
C LEU A 154 -8.50 -7.89 21.52
N PRO A 155 -8.94 -9.06 22.02
CA PRO A 155 -9.39 -9.20 23.40
C PRO A 155 -8.28 -8.91 24.43
N PRO A 156 -8.62 -8.45 25.65
CA PRO A 156 -7.63 -8.19 26.70
C PRO A 156 -6.73 -9.41 27.01
N LYS A 157 -7.29 -10.63 27.02
CA LYS A 157 -6.51 -11.86 27.23
C LYS A 157 -5.47 -12.10 26.15
N ALA A 158 -5.79 -11.78 24.89
CA ALA A 158 -4.82 -11.90 23.79
C ALA A 158 -3.68 -10.90 23.96
N ILE A 159 -3.99 -9.67 24.41
CA ILE A 159 -2.99 -8.64 24.70
C ILE A 159 -2.09 -9.07 25.87
N GLU A 160 -2.66 -9.63 26.93
CA GLU A 160 -1.90 -10.17 28.06
C GLU A 160 -1.04 -11.37 27.67
N ALA A 161 -1.57 -12.29 26.85
CA ALA A 161 -0.83 -13.43 26.34
C ALA A 161 0.37 -12.98 25.48
N ALA A 162 0.16 -12.00 24.59
CA ALA A 162 1.24 -11.39 23.83
C ALA A 162 2.29 -10.78 24.76
N LYS A 163 1.89 -10.05 25.80
CA LYS A 163 2.79 -9.45 26.79
C LYS A 163 3.61 -10.51 27.56
N LYS A 164 2.99 -11.62 27.96
CA LYS A 164 3.69 -12.75 28.63
C LYS A 164 4.76 -13.36 27.73
N LEU A 165 4.56 -13.36 26.42
CA LEU A 165 5.51 -13.83 25.42
C LEU A 165 6.51 -12.74 24.97
N GLY A 166 6.46 -11.54 25.56
CA GLY A 166 7.31 -10.41 25.16
C GLY A 166 7.05 -9.92 23.73
N LYS A 167 5.82 -10.10 23.22
CA LYS A 167 5.42 -9.71 21.85
C LYS A 167 4.44 -8.55 21.87
N VAL A 168 4.50 -7.71 20.84
CA VAL A 168 3.44 -6.73 20.55
C VAL A 168 2.17 -7.49 20.13
N PRO A 169 0.96 -7.08 20.55
CA PRO A 169 -0.26 -7.87 20.32
C PRO A 169 -0.58 -8.18 18.85
N ASP A 170 -0.30 -7.25 17.93
CA ASP A 170 -0.50 -7.50 16.50
C ASP A 170 0.54 -8.47 15.91
N VAL A 171 1.80 -8.41 16.36
CA VAL A 171 2.84 -9.40 16.02
C VAL A 171 2.40 -10.78 16.48
N PHE A 172 1.86 -10.89 17.70
CA PHE A 172 1.33 -12.14 18.23
C PHE A 172 0.19 -12.69 17.36
N TYR A 173 -0.79 -11.85 17.00
CA TYR A 173 -1.89 -12.24 16.11
C TYR A 173 -1.39 -12.68 14.73
N CYS A 174 -0.47 -11.92 14.11
CA CYS A 174 0.05 -12.25 12.78
C CYS A 174 0.86 -13.56 12.77
N LEU A 175 1.63 -13.83 13.83
CA LEU A 175 2.33 -15.11 13.97
C LEU A 175 1.35 -16.28 14.13
N LYS A 176 0.30 -16.10 14.94
CA LYS A 176 -0.73 -17.12 15.11
C LYS A 176 -1.50 -17.40 13.82
N LEU A 177 -1.79 -16.35 13.04
CA LEU A 177 -2.39 -16.47 11.72
C LEU A 177 -1.50 -17.29 10.80
N LEU A 178 -0.20 -16.96 10.73
CA LEU A 178 0.77 -17.67 9.91
C LEU A 178 0.90 -19.15 10.31
N GLU A 179 1.02 -19.44 11.61
CA GLU A 179 1.11 -20.80 12.16
C GLU A 179 -0.12 -21.66 11.79
N ALA A 180 -1.31 -21.08 11.83
CA ALA A 180 -2.56 -21.81 11.61
C ALA A 180 -2.95 -21.96 10.13
N THR A 181 -2.58 -21.00 9.28
CA THR A 181 -3.14 -20.89 7.92
C THR A 181 -2.09 -20.81 6.82
N GLY A 182 -0.83 -20.53 7.14
CA GLY A 182 0.20 -20.17 6.17
C GLY A 182 0.06 -18.74 5.61
N ILE A 183 -0.95 -17.97 6.01
CA ILE A 183 -1.15 -16.60 5.54
C ILE A 183 -0.15 -15.68 6.24
N SER A 184 0.80 -15.16 5.46
CA SER A 184 1.78 -14.18 5.94
C SER A 184 1.28 -12.75 5.78
N THR A 185 1.12 -12.04 6.90
CA THR A 185 0.75 -10.62 6.94
C THR A 185 1.83 -9.81 7.65
N VAL A 186 1.79 -8.47 7.52
CA VAL A 186 2.72 -7.58 8.23
C VAL A 186 1.99 -6.92 9.40
N PRO A 187 2.51 -7.00 10.64
CA PRO A 187 1.86 -6.39 11.80
C PRO A 187 1.86 -4.86 11.71
N GLY A 188 0.78 -4.24 12.20
CA GLY A 188 0.55 -2.79 12.19
C GLY A 188 1.63 -1.99 12.92
N SER A 189 2.24 -2.58 13.95
CA SER A 189 3.30 -2.00 14.77
C SER A 189 4.56 -1.65 13.97
N GLY A 190 4.80 -2.31 12.83
CA GLY A 190 5.86 -1.94 11.89
C GLY A 190 5.62 -0.64 11.11
N PHE A 191 4.39 -0.11 11.10
CA PHE A 191 4.00 1.10 10.35
C PHE A 191 3.79 2.33 11.24
N GLY A 192 3.78 2.16 12.56
CA GLY A 192 3.26 3.14 13.48
C GLY A 192 1.72 3.15 13.47
N GLN A 193 1.12 3.12 14.66
CA GLN A 193 -0.33 3.11 14.82
C GLN A 193 -0.70 3.74 16.17
N LYS A 194 -1.97 4.15 16.31
CA LYS A 194 -2.48 4.71 17.57
C LYS A 194 -2.36 3.68 18.70
N GLU A 195 -1.95 4.14 19.89
CA GLU A 195 -1.89 3.30 21.07
C GLU A 195 -3.23 2.62 21.37
N GLY A 196 -3.19 1.34 21.74
CA GLY A 196 -4.37 0.51 21.97
C GLY A 196 -5.13 0.08 20.72
N VAL A 197 -4.64 0.42 19.52
CA VAL A 197 -5.21 -0.01 18.25
C VAL A 197 -4.23 -0.92 17.52
N PHE A 198 -4.74 -2.02 16.97
CA PHE A 198 -3.93 -3.03 16.31
C PHE A 198 -4.42 -3.23 14.88
N HIS A 199 -3.49 -3.37 13.95
CA HIS A 199 -3.77 -3.62 12.55
C HIS A 199 -2.89 -4.74 12.02
N LEU A 200 -3.24 -5.23 10.84
CA LEU A 200 -2.32 -5.93 9.97
C LEU A 200 -2.40 -5.32 8.56
N ARG A 201 -1.32 -5.45 7.80
CA ARG A 201 -1.29 -5.16 6.37
C ARG A 201 -1.30 -6.45 5.60
N THR A 202 -2.20 -6.55 4.64
CA THR A 202 -2.24 -7.64 3.65
C THR A 202 -2.28 -7.08 2.23
N THR A 203 -2.08 -7.92 1.23
CA THR A 203 -2.11 -7.55 -0.19
C THR A 203 -3.41 -8.00 -0.86
N ILE A 204 -3.83 -7.27 -1.89
CA ILE A 204 -4.93 -7.69 -2.79
C ILE A 204 -4.41 -8.40 -4.05
N LEU A 205 -3.16 -8.87 -4.01
CA LEU A 205 -2.44 -9.45 -5.14
C LEU A 205 -2.72 -10.92 -5.46
N PRO A 206 -3.22 -11.77 -4.53
CA PRO A 206 -3.63 -13.13 -4.88
C PRO A 206 -4.58 -13.16 -6.09
N ALA A 207 -4.65 -14.31 -6.77
CA ALA A 207 -5.56 -14.49 -7.88
C ALA A 207 -7.01 -14.33 -7.41
N GLU A 208 -7.87 -13.81 -8.29
CA GLU A 208 -9.27 -13.51 -7.94
C GLU A 208 -10.03 -14.77 -7.50
N GLU A 209 -9.69 -15.93 -8.07
CA GLU A 209 -10.22 -17.25 -7.74
C GLU A 209 -9.78 -17.79 -6.37
N ASP A 210 -8.61 -17.40 -5.88
CA ASP A 210 -8.08 -17.86 -4.58
C ASP A 210 -8.63 -17.03 -3.40
N MET A 211 -9.10 -15.81 -3.69
CA MET A 211 -9.56 -14.85 -2.67
C MET A 211 -10.63 -15.42 -1.73
N PRO A 212 -11.67 -16.13 -2.21
CA PRO A 212 -12.69 -16.70 -1.32
C PRO A 212 -12.11 -17.70 -0.33
N GLU A 213 -11.19 -18.56 -0.76
CA GLU A 213 -10.55 -19.55 0.11
C GLU A 213 -9.64 -18.89 1.15
N ILE A 214 -8.84 -17.91 0.73
CA ILE A 214 -7.98 -17.12 1.63
C ILE A 214 -8.83 -16.45 2.72
N MET A 215 -9.95 -15.83 2.34
CA MET A 215 -10.84 -15.16 3.29
C MET A 215 -11.60 -16.14 4.20
N ALA A 216 -11.99 -17.30 3.69
CA ALA A 216 -12.58 -18.36 4.51
C ALA A 216 -11.57 -18.88 5.55
N SER A 217 -10.32 -19.10 5.15
CA SER A 217 -9.23 -19.52 6.04
C SER A 217 -8.93 -18.46 7.10
N PHE A 218 -8.82 -17.19 6.70
CA PHE A 218 -8.65 -16.06 7.63
C PHE A 218 -9.82 -15.98 8.63
N LYS A 219 -11.06 -16.05 8.15
CA LYS A 219 -12.25 -15.95 9.00
C LYS A 219 -12.28 -17.09 10.03
N LYS A 220 -12.05 -18.32 9.60
CA LYS A 220 -11.99 -19.48 10.50
C LYS A 220 -10.93 -19.29 11.58
N PHE A 221 -9.73 -18.86 11.19
CA PHE A 221 -8.67 -18.54 12.16
C PHE A 221 -9.11 -17.44 13.13
N ASN A 222 -9.65 -16.34 12.60
CA ASN A 222 -10.06 -15.20 13.41
C ASN A 222 -11.13 -15.60 14.43
N ASP A 223 -12.14 -16.36 14.02
CA ASP A 223 -13.21 -16.78 14.91
C ASP A 223 -12.65 -17.69 16.03
N SER A 224 -11.81 -18.68 15.70
CA SER A 224 -11.14 -19.52 16.70
C SER A 224 -10.21 -18.75 17.63
N PHE A 225 -9.45 -17.79 17.11
CA PHE A 225 -8.58 -16.94 17.92
C PHE A 225 -9.42 -16.07 18.88
N MET A 226 -10.51 -15.49 18.39
CA MET A 226 -11.38 -14.66 19.22
C MET A 226 -12.04 -15.47 20.33
N GLU A 227 -12.47 -16.71 20.05
CA GLU A 227 -13.02 -17.64 21.04
C GLU A 227 -11.98 -18.06 22.10
N GLU A 228 -10.76 -18.42 21.69
CA GLU A 228 -9.67 -18.82 22.61
C GLU A 228 -9.35 -17.73 23.64
N TYR A 229 -9.36 -16.47 23.21
CA TYR A 229 -9.04 -15.33 24.06
C TYR A 229 -10.27 -14.56 24.56
N GLU A 230 -11.47 -15.12 24.42
CA GLU A 230 -12.70 -14.49 24.90
C GLU A 230 -12.75 -14.49 26.44
N ASP A 231 -13.32 -13.42 27.02
CA ASP A 231 -13.51 -13.35 28.46
C ASP A 231 -14.89 -13.93 28.84
N HIS A 232 -14.94 -15.20 29.21
CA HIS A 232 -16.17 -15.87 29.69
C HIS A 232 -16.67 -15.37 31.07
N ARG A 233 -16.20 -14.22 31.57
CA ARG A 233 -16.70 -13.60 32.80
C ARG A 233 -18.07 -12.95 32.56
N GLY A 234 -19.10 -13.77 32.36
CA GLY A 234 -20.45 -13.25 32.08
C GLY A 234 -21.63 -14.24 32.09
N TYR A 235 -21.42 -15.53 32.34
CA TYR A 235 -22.52 -16.49 32.52
C TYR A 235 -22.35 -17.34 33.78
N SER A 236 -22.16 -16.70 34.94
CA SER A 236 -22.69 -17.29 36.17
C SER A 236 -24.17 -16.97 36.19
N ARG A 237 -25.00 -17.94 35.78
CA ARG A 237 -26.43 -17.94 36.10
C ARG A 237 -26.55 -17.81 37.64
N MET A 238 -27.07 -16.67 38.10
CA MET A 238 -27.80 -16.62 39.37
C MET A 238 -29.17 -17.24 39.16
#